data_AF-A0A832X0Y2-F1
#
_entry.id   AF-A0A832X0Y2-F1
#
_cell.length_a   1.000
_cell.length_b   1.000
_cell.length_c   1.000
_cell.angle_alpha   90.00
_cell.angle_beta   90.00
_cell.angle_gamma   90.00
#
_symmetry.space_group_name_H-M   'P 1'
#
loop_
_entity.id
_entity.type
_entity.pdbx_description
1 polymer ?
#
loop_
_entity_poly.entity_id
_entity_poly.type
_entity_poly.pdbx_seq_one_letter_code
_entity_poly.pdbx_strand_id
1 'polypeptide(L)'
;ARKYLKNMNCGIITFYRFLIAAIFFSIYLLFRSEFHFGSVNQIIIGIIVGVGYILYYEGLKRVKAAQAGALELSTPFFAALLGFFVLGELVTPMQIAGILILCIGVYLLSKKE
;
A
#
# COMPACT_ATOMS: atom_id res chain seq x y z
N ALA A 1 0.52 20.32 -1.23
CA ALA A 1 -0.07 19.03 -1.68
C ALA A 1 -1.61 19.00 -1.67
N ARG A 2 -2.28 19.34 -0.56
CA ARG A 2 -3.77 19.19 -0.41
C ARG A 2 -4.65 19.95 -1.43
N LYS A 3 -4.16 21.05 -2.00
CA LYS A 3 -4.92 21.91 -2.95
C LYS A 3 -5.01 21.34 -4.37
N TYR A 4 -4.05 20.51 -4.79
CA TYR A 4 -4.01 19.92 -6.15
C TYR A 4 -4.76 18.59 -6.25
N LEU A 5 -4.82 17.82 -5.16
CA LEU A 5 -5.49 16.51 -5.12
C LEU A 5 -7.02 16.60 -5.14
N LYS A 6 -7.63 17.73 -4.74
CA LYS A 6 -9.09 17.85 -4.61
C LYS A 6 -9.84 17.83 -5.94
N ASN A 7 -9.21 18.32 -7.02
CA ASN A 7 -9.87 18.47 -8.33
C ASN A 7 -9.50 17.39 -9.35
N MET A 8 -8.55 16.50 -9.03
CA MET A 8 -8.14 15.43 -9.94
C MET A 8 -8.82 14.12 -9.59
N ASN A 9 -9.26 13.36 -10.59
CA ASN A 9 -9.85 12.04 -10.40
C ASN A 9 -8.79 11.07 -9.82
N CYS A 10 -9.11 10.37 -8.73
CA CYS A 10 -8.18 9.46 -8.04
C CYS A 10 -7.70 8.33 -8.96
N GLY A 11 -8.59 7.86 -9.84
CA GLY A 11 -8.28 6.83 -10.83
C GLY A 11 -7.21 7.28 -11.81
N ILE A 12 -7.27 8.54 -12.26
CA ILE A 12 -6.30 9.09 -13.23
C ILE A 12 -4.90 9.19 -12.61
N ILE A 13 -4.81 9.65 -11.36
CA ILE A 13 -3.53 9.74 -10.65
C ILE A 13 -2.91 8.35 -10.48
N THR A 14 -3.73 7.38 -10.07
CA THR A 14 -3.30 5.99 -9.86
C THR A 14 -2.87 5.35 -11.19
N PHE A 15 -3.62 5.60 -12.27
CA PHE A 15 -3.31 5.13 -13.61
C PHE A 15 -1.96 5.64 -14.10
N TYR A 16 -1.71 6.95 -14.07
CA TYR A 16 -0.42 7.49 -14.50
C TYR A 16 0.74 6.99 -13.63
N ARG A 17 0.54 6.85 -12.32
CA ARG A 17 1.55 6.32 -11.39
C ARG A 17 1.99 4.90 -11.80
N PHE A 18 1.05 4.01 -12.08
CA PHE A 18 1.37 2.63 -12.48
C PHE A 18 1.80 2.51 -13.94
N LEU A 19 1.30 3.35 -14.84
CA LEU A 19 1.72 3.38 -16.25
C LEU A 19 3.21 3.73 -16.37
N ILE A 20 3.64 4.79 -15.69
CA ILE A 20 5.04 5.22 -15.70
C ILE A 20 5.91 4.10 -15.09
N ALA A 21 5.50 3.55 -13.93
CA ALA A 21 6.23 2.45 -13.31
C ALA A 21 6.34 1.22 -14.24
N ALA A 22 5.25 0.84 -14.92
CA ALA A 22 5.22 -0.30 -15.84
C ALA A 22 6.16 -0.11 -17.03
N ILE A 23 6.24 1.08 -17.61
CA ILE A 23 7.19 1.37 -18.70
C ILE A 23 8.62 1.19 -18.23
N PHE A 24 8.99 1.80 -17.09
CA PHE A 24 10.35 1.69 -16.54
C PHE A 24 10.72 0.25 -16.17
N PHE A 25 9.82 -0.46 -15.49
CA PHE A 25 10.05 -1.86 -15.10
C PHE A 25 10.10 -2.79 -16.31
N SER A 26 9.27 -2.57 -17.33
CA SER A 26 9.30 -3.36 -18.56
C SER A 26 10.61 -3.17 -19.31
N ILE A 27 11.09 -1.94 -19.44
CA ILE A 27 12.41 -1.66 -20.05
C ILE A 27 13.51 -2.35 -19.24
N TYR A 28 13.49 -2.23 -17.91
CA TYR A 28 14.45 -2.87 -17.03
C TYR A 28 14.46 -4.41 -17.15
N LEU A 29 13.28 -5.04 -17.21
CA LEU A 29 13.12 -6.49 -17.36
C LEU A 29 13.65 -7.00 -18.71
N LEU A 30 13.47 -6.22 -19.79
CA LEU A 30 14.03 -6.54 -21.10
C LEU A 30 15.57 -6.60 -21.05
N PHE A 31 16.23 -5.70 -20.31
CA PHE A 31 17.69 -5.73 -20.14
C PHE A 31 18.17 -6.92 -19.29
N ARG A 32 17.33 -7.45 -18.40
CA ARG A 32 17.66 -8.60 -17.54
C ARG A 32 17.36 -9.96 -18.18
N SER A 33 16.59 -10.02 -19.28
CA SER A 33 16.13 -11.27 -19.93
C SER A 33 15.35 -12.24 -19.02
N GLU A 34 14.88 -11.80 -17.86
CA GLU A 34 14.05 -12.56 -16.92
C GLU A 34 12.55 -12.39 -17.27
N PHE A 35 12.19 -12.63 -18.53
CA PHE A 35 10.82 -12.41 -19.01
C PHE A 35 9.94 -13.62 -18.70
N HIS A 36 9.47 -13.73 -17.45
CA HIS A 36 8.55 -14.77 -17.04
C HIS A 36 7.10 -14.34 -17.34
N PHE A 37 6.38 -15.11 -18.15
CA PHE A 37 4.96 -14.86 -18.42
C PHE A 37 4.15 -14.89 -17.13
N GLY A 38 3.35 -13.85 -16.93
CA GLY A 38 2.65 -13.63 -15.68
C GLY A 38 1.60 -14.69 -15.40
N SER A 39 1.77 -15.41 -14.29
CA SER A 39 0.72 -16.25 -13.71
C SER A 39 -0.51 -15.41 -13.38
N VAL A 40 -1.70 -16.04 -13.36
CA VAL A 40 -2.98 -15.42 -12.98
C VAL A 40 -2.87 -14.63 -11.66
N ASN A 41 -2.02 -15.09 -10.74
CA ASN A 41 -1.74 -14.43 -9.47
C ASN A 41 -1.20 -13.00 -9.63
N GLN A 42 -0.39 -12.72 -10.65
CA GLN A 42 0.14 -11.37 -10.90
C GLN A 42 -0.96 -10.40 -11.31
N ILE A 43 -1.93 -10.87 -12.10
CA ILE A 43 -3.09 -10.07 -12.50
C ILE A 43 -3.96 -9.78 -11.28
N ILE A 44 -4.22 -10.78 -10.44
CA ILE A 44 -5.00 -10.62 -9.21
C ILE A 44 -4.34 -9.61 -8.27
N ILE A 45 -3.03 -9.74 -8.03
CA ILE A 45 -2.28 -8.79 -7.19
C ILE A 45 -2.33 -7.39 -7.79
N GLY A 46 -2.17 -7.25 -9.11
CA GLY A 46 -2.25 -5.96 -9.80
C GLY A 46 -3.61 -5.27 -9.62
N ILE A 47 -4.71 -6.02 -9.72
CA ILE A 47 -6.07 -5.50 -9.48
C ILE A 47 -6.24 -5.07 -8.02
N ILE A 48 -5.86 -5.91 -7.05
CA ILE A 48 -5.97 -5.62 -5.62
C ILE A 48 -5.18 -4.34 -5.27
N VAL A 49 -3.94 -4.24 -5.75
CA VAL A 49 -3.07 -3.07 -5.52
C VAL A 49 -3.66 -1.82 -6.18
N GLY A 50 -4.13 -1.92 -7.42
CA GLY A 50 -4.75 -0.80 -8.13
C GLY A 50 -5.97 -0.24 -7.41
N VAL A 51 -6.90 -1.12 -7.00
CA VAL A 51 -8.09 -0.73 -6.22
C VAL A 51 -7.69 -0.14 -4.86
N GLY A 52 -6.73 -0.75 -4.16
CA GLY A 52 -6.24 -0.25 -2.87
C GLY A 52 -5.68 1.17 -2.97
N TYR A 53 -4.90 1.48 -4.02
CA TYR A 53 -4.39 2.83 -4.24
C TYR A 53 -5.46 3.85 -4.60
N ILE A 54 -6.49 3.47 -5.37
CA ILE A 54 -7.62 4.36 -5.65
C ILE A 54 -8.33 4.74 -4.35
N LEU A 55 -8.62 3.75 -3.50
CA LEU A 55 -9.23 3.96 -2.19
C LEU A 55 -8.33 4.82 -1.28
N TYR A 56 -7.02 4.61 -1.30
CA TYR A 56 -6.06 5.43 -0.56
C TYR A 56 -6.13 6.90 -0.98
N TYR A 57 -6.05 7.19 -2.29
CA TYR A 57 -6.13 8.56 -2.79
C TYR A 57 -7.49 9.20 -2.52
N GLU A 58 -8.57 8.42 -2.52
CA GLU A 58 -9.89 8.88 -2.14
C GLU A 58 -10.00 9.18 -0.63
N GLY A 59 -9.42 8.34 0.22
CA GLY A 59 -9.27 8.59 1.65
C GLY A 59 -8.50 9.89 1.91
N LEU A 60 -7.39 10.09 1.20
CA LEU A 60 -6.55 11.29 1.32
C LEU A 60 -7.28 12.59 0.96
N LYS A 61 -8.35 12.53 0.15
CA LYS A 61 -9.23 13.68 -0.11
C LYS A 61 -10.16 14.00 1.07
N ARG A 62 -10.52 12.99 1.87
CA ARG A 62 -11.51 13.08 2.96
C ARG A 62 -10.86 13.35 4.33
N VAL A 63 -9.66 12.82 4.60
CA VAL A 63 -8.92 13.01 5.87
C VAL A 63 -7.72 13.96 5.73
N LYS A 64 -7.10 14.35 6.86
CA LYS A 64 -5.83 15.07 6.85
C LYS A 64 -4.70 14.13 6.39
N ALA A 65 -3.69 14.68 5.72
CA ALA A 65 -2.60 13.87 5.17
C ALA A 65 -1.85 13.07 6.25
N ALA A 66 -1.70 13.64 7.44
CA ALA A 66 -1.03 12.96 8.54
C ALA A 66 -1.94 11.97 9.30
N GLN A 67 -3.26 12.13 9.28
CA GLN A 67 -4.19 11.07 9.66
C GLN A 67 -4.10 9.88 8.68
N ALA A 68 -4.01 10.15 7.37
CA ALA A 68 -3.80 9.10 6.37
C ALA A 68 -2.42 8.43 6.54
N GLY A 69 -1.37 9.19 6.84
CA GLY A 69 -0.04 8.65 7.18
C GLY A 69 -0.05 7.80 8.45
N ALA A 70 -0.81 8.19 9.48
CA ALA A 70 -0.99 7.37 10.68
C ALA A 70 -1.69 6.03 10.36
N LEU A 71 -2.64 6.02 9.43
CA LEU A 71 -3.25 4.78 8.94
C LEU A 71 -2.26 3.93 8.13
N GLU A 72 -1.40 4.52 7.31
CA GLU A 72 -0.34 3.77 6.61
C GLU A 72 0.60 3.05 7.58
N LEU A 73 0.88 3.64 8.74
CA LEU A 73 1.68 2.99 9.76
C LEU A 73 1.01 1.72 10.31
N SER A 74 -0.31 1.56 10.20
CA SER A 74 -1.01 0.33 10.58
C SER A 74 -0.90 -0.80 9.54
N THR A 75 -0.35 -0.55 8.35
CA THR A 75 -0.14 -1.57 7.30
C THR A 75 0.52 -2.85 7.80
N PRO A 76 1.66 -2.83 8.54
CA PRO A 76 2.29 -4.03 9.09
C PRO A 76 1.39 -4.87 10.01
N PHE A 77 0.46 -4.23 10.74
CA PHE A 77 -0.52 -4.95 11.55
C PHE A 77 -1.49 -5.75 10.66
N PHE A 78 -2.06 -5.12 9.63
CA PHE A 78 -2.94 -5.80 8.69
C PHE A 78 -2.20 -6.85 7.86
N ALA A 79 -0.94 -6.61 7.51
CA ALA A 79 -0.10 -7.57 6.80
C ALA A 79 0.13 -8.84 7.64
N ALA A 80 0.46 -8.70 8.93
CA ALA A 80 0.60 -9.84 9.85
C ALA A 80 -0.73 -10.58 10.06
N LEU A 81 -1.83 -9.84 10.20
CA LEU A 81 -3.17 -10.42 10.35
C LEU A 81 -3.57 -11.24 9.12
N LEU A 82 -3.39 -10.68 7.92
CA LEU A 82 -3.67 -11.38 6.66
C LEU A 82 -2.68 -12.53 6.42
N GLY A 83 -1.41 -12.40 6.82
CA GLY A 83 -0.44 -13.51 6.79
C GLY A 83 -0.90 -14.69 7.64
N PHE A 84 -1.40 -14.44 8.84
CA PHE A 84 -1.96 -15.49 9.70
C PHE A 84 -3.23 -16.12 9.09
N PHE A 85 -4.18 -15.32 8.62
CA PHE A 85 -5.47 -15.83 8.12
C PHE A 85 -5.41 -16.43 6.71
N VAL A 86 -4.65 -15.84 5.80
CA VAL A 86 -4.62 -16.20 4.37
C VAL A 86 -3.49 -17.18 4.07
N LEU A 87 -2.28 -16.95 4.63
CA LEU A 87 -1.13 -17.81 4.40
C LEU A 87 -1.00 -18.91 5.47
N GLY A 88 -1.69 -18.78 6.61
CA GLY A 88 -1.56 -19.73 7.72
C GLY A 88 -0.23 -19.60 8.49
N GLU A 89 0.45 -18.46 8.36
CA GLU A 89 1.73 -18.24 9.05
C GLU A 89 1.54 -18.09 10.55
N LEU A 90 2.31 -18.83 11.35
CA LEU A 90 2.27 -18.71 12.81
C LEU A 90 2.86 -17.37 13.25
N VAL A 91 2.05 -16.56 13.96
CA VAL A 91 2.51 -15.29 14.50
C VAL A 91 3.47 -15.54 15.65
N THR A 92 4.73 -15.14 15.46
CA THR A 92 5.77 -15.30 16.47
C THR A 92 5.60 -14.29 17.62
N PRO A 93 6.06 -14.60 18.85
CA PRO A 93 6.04 -13.65 19.97
C PRO A 93 6.77 -12.33 19.64
N MET A 94 7.82 -12.38 18.82
CA MET A 94 8.57 -11.21 18.35
C MET A 94 7.70 -10.31 17.44
N GLN A 95 6.90 -10.89 16.55
CA GLN A 95 5.96 -10.14 15.70
C GLN A 95 4.86 -9.47 16.55
N ILE A 96 4.37 -10.15 17.59
CA ILE A 96 3.39 -9.57 18.53
C ILE A 96 4.00 -8.36 19.25
N ALA A 97 5.23 -8.48 19.75
CA ALA A 97 5.94 -7.36 20.38
C ALA A 97 6.14 -6.19 19.39
N GLY A 98 6.51 -6.48 18.15
CA GLY A 98 6.64 -5.50 17.08
C GLY A 98 5.33 -4.76 16.79
N ILE A 99 4.21 -5.50 16.68
CA ILE A 99 2.87 -4.93 16.50
C ILE A 99 2.49 -4.01 17.65
N LEU A 100 2.74 -4.40 18.91
CA LEU A 100 2.44 -3.58 20.08
C LEU A 100 3.22 -2.26 20.08
N ILE A 101 4.53 -2.31 19.77
CA ILE A 101 5.37 -1.10 19.64
C ILE A 101 4.83 -0.20 18.54
N LEU A 102 4.42 -0.79 17.41
CA LEU A 102 3.82 -0.07 16.28
C LEU A 102 2.53 0.65 16.68
N CYS A 103 1.60 -0.04 17.34
CA CYS A 103 0.35 0.56 17.84
C CYS A 103 0.64 1.75 18.77
N ILE A 104 1.62 1.63 19.67
CA ILE A 104 2.04 2.73 20.56
C ILE A 104 2.60 3.90 19.76
N GLY A 105 3.47 3.63 18.78
CA GLY A 105 4.05 4.64 17.90
C GLY A 105 2.99 5.41 17.11
N VAL A 106 2.01 4.72 16.53
CA VAL A 106 0.89 5.33 15.81
C VAL A 106 0.02 6.17 16.73
N TYR A 107 -0.29 5.67 17.93
CA TYR A 107 -1.09 6.40 18.91
C TYR A 107 -0.41 7.72 19.33
N LEU A 108 0.90 7.68 19.62
CA LEU A 108 1.67 8.87 19.98
C LEU A 108 1.74 9.89 18.84
N LEU A 109 1.91 9.41 17.60
CA LEU A 109 1.94 10.29 16.43
C LEU A 109 0.59 10.95 16.19
N SER A 110 -0.50 10.18 16.29
CA SER A 110 -1.86 10.68 16.07
C SER A 110 -2.34 11.66 17.14
N LYS A 111 -1.81 11.59 18.37
CA LYS A 111 -2.13 12.53 19.46
C LYS A 111 -1.45 13.89 19.30
N LYS A 112 -0.39 13.98 18.49
CA LYS A 112 0.43 15.19 18.32
C LYS A 112 -0.08 16.12 17.20
N GLU A 113 -1.16 15.76 16.52
CA GLU A 113 -1.89 16.57 15.52
C GLU A 113 -3.24 17.07 16.02
#